data_AF-F3QT92-F1
#
_entry.id   AF-F3QT92-F1
#
_cell.length_a   1.000
_cell.length_b   1.000
_cell.length_c   1.000
_cell.angle_alpha   90.00
_cell.angle_beta   90.00
_cell.angle_gamma   90.00
#
_symmetry.space_group_name_H-M   'P 1'
#
loop_
_entity.id
_entity.type
_entity.pdbx_description
1 polymer ?
#
loop_
_entity_poly.entity_id
_entity_poly.type
_entity_poly.pdbx_seq_one_letter_code
_entity_poly.pdbx_strand_id
1 'polypeptide(L)'
;MDMDKRYLSAIKAWAVGLLFACVGGLSSCNSDDIKEDAMYTFTGETVASFCEKTPELSLFYKLMDECGETALLEVYGHFTCFAPTNDAINKYLTEKGLSWDGLSSEQKQKIVYNSVIRNATKEILVDEFEEGALSEPTLSDRYLLISFGKEGEERRIYVNEKSTLISGDHEVHNGVVHIVDEVIEPSEKTLLETLKAHGGFELWAEAYEASGWADEMTELYDPDYVNSFNTDRYQIIGLVLAVPEKLKLGYTLFCEPDELLKQNGITDLSSMENYARTYYGSEDLGNYKSKNNPLNRFIAYHMLNRQMATNSFLYTGETTNPDYANERTEYYETMYTYRLIKIKAGNRLNAKNSDNTSLRVIEKESNVDAINGFIHTLDGILVYDEEVMEKDVLHERIRFDFFACIPHLTNNNIRWKCYSSTRPEGTSGYTVTPEFCGEYFTYNDAGVCVFQAEDSWADYQGDELVMQESYDFTLRMIPLPPGDYEMRIGYNSGGTRGMGQMYVDGNIAGTPVDLRINGDDPRVGWVKDSETNDDGVENDKMMRNRGYMKAPEALWYWHGGWDNVPMRDVSFALRYIVGQYHFEEYGAHTFRARSVDFKGRGFQLDYIEFIPTDMIRDEGRD
;
A
#
# COMPACT_ATOMS: atom_id res chain seq x y z
N MET A 1 -75.13 -12.66 -32.87
CA MET A 1 -75.11 -11.70 -31.76
C MET A 1 -73.70 -11.75 -31.18
N ASP A 2 -72.73 -11.05 -31.75
CA ASP A 2 -72.61 -9.59 -31.93
C ASP A 2 -72.23 -8.88 -30.61
N MET A 3 -71.30 -7.94 -30.72
CA MET A 3 -70.45 -7.25 -29.72
C MET A 3 -69.10 -7.93 -29.39
N ASP A 4 -67.94 -7.26 -29.52
CA ASP A 4 -67.71 -5.91 -30.04
C ASP A 4 -66.27 -5.75 -30.56
N LYS A 5 -66.14 -5.36 -31.82
CA LYS A 5 -64.90 -5.23 -32.61
C LYS A 5 -64.17 -3.90 -32.34
N ARG A 6 -64.19 -3.39 -31.11
CA ARG A 6 -63.58 -2.09 -30.76
C ARG A 6 -62.27 -2.14 -29.99
N TYR A 7 -61.84 -3.30 -29.49
CA TYR A 7 -60.58 -3.40 -28.73
C TYR A 7 -59.36 -3.87 -29.52
N LEU A 8 -59.53 -4.50 -30.69
CA LEU A 8 -58.40 -4.94 -31.53
C LEU A 8 -57.91 -3.90 -32.55
N SER A 9 -58.61 -2.79 -32.76
CA SER A 9 -58.18 -1.73 -33.70
C SER A 9 -57.32 -0.64 -33.06
N ALA A 10 -57.24 -0.56 -31.73
CA ALA A 10 -56.44 0.46 -31.04
C ALA A 10 -54.96 0.06 -30.86
N ILE A 11 -54.65 -1.24 -30.78
CA ILE A 11 -53.28 -1.71 -30.46
C ILE A 11 -52.38 -1.81 -31.71
N LYS A 12 -52.95 -1.96 -32.91
CA LYS A 12 -52.17 -1.94 -34.17
C LYS A 12 -51.88 -0.54 -34.72
N ALA A 13 -52.55 0.50 -34.20
CA ALA A 13 -52.32 1.88 -34.64
C ALA A 13 -51.15 2.57 -33.90
N TRP A 14 -50.65 2.01 -32.79
CA TRP A 14 -49.51 2.55 -32.05
C TRP A 14 -48.18 1.86 -32.34
N ALA A 15 -48.17 0.73 -33.05
CA ALA A 15 -46.95 0.00 -33.41
C ALA A 15 -46.43 0.28 -34.84
N VAL A 16 -47.14 1.07 -35.64
CA VAL A 16 -46.75 1.40 -37.03
C VAL A 16 -46.47 2.90 -37.23
N GLY A 17 -46.79 3.75 -36.25
CA GLY A 17 -46.49 5.18 -36.25
C GLY A 17 -45.11 5.57 -35.68
N LEU A 18 -44.40 4.64 -35.04
CA LEU A 18 -43.07 4.89 -34.46
C LEU A 18 -41.91 4.22 -35.23
N LEU A 19 -42.22 3.52 -36.33
CA LEU A 19 -41.23 2.88 -37.20
C LEU A 19 -41.13 3.53 -38.60
N PHE A 20 -41.79 4.67 -38.82
CA PHE A 20 -41.79 5.42 -40.08
C PHE A 20 -41.55 6.93 -39.92
N ALA A 21 -40.78 7.32 -38.90
CA ALA A 21 -40.22 8.67 -38.75
C ALA A 21 -38.67 8.69 -38.78
N CYS A 22 -38.03 7.58 -39.21
CA CYS A 22 -36.58 7.40 -39.19
C CYS A 22 -35.91 7.29 -40.57
N VAL A 23 -36.55 7.73 -41.67
CA VAL A 23 -35.85 7.85 -42.96
C VAL A 23 -36.42 9.04 -43.75
N GLY A 24 -35.74 10.19 -43.66
CA GLY A 24 -36.14 11.38 -44.40
C GLY A 24 -35.26 12.58 -44.09
N GLY A 25 -33.96 12.48 -44.41
CA GLY A 25 -33.02 13.58 -44.24
C GLY A 25 -31.55 13.20 -44.37
N LEU A 26 -31.20 12.35 -45.36
CA LEU A 26 -29.80 12.24 -45.78
C LEU A 26 -29.43 13.52 -46.54
N SER A 27 -28.96 14.52 -45.80
CA SER A 27 -28.14 15.59 -46.38
C SER A 27 -26.70 15.09 -46.37
N SER A 28 -26.23 14.78 -47.58
CA SER A 28 -24.82 14.77 -47.91
C SER A 28 -24.28 16.19 -47.70
N CYS A 29 -23.53 16.40 -46.62
CA CYS A 29 -22.62 17.53 -46.49
C CYS A 29 -21.22 16.96 -46.33
N ASN A 30 -20.51 17.02 -47.45
CA ASN A 30 -19.07 16.94 -47.55
C ASN A 30 -18.44 18.13 -46.79
N SER A 31 -17.24 17.89 -46.25
CA SER A 31 -16.20 18.82 -45.77
C SER A 31 -16.55 19.89 -44.73
N ASP A 32 -15.77 19.89 -43.65
CA ASP A 32 -15.23 21.06 -42.93
C ASP A 32 -16.18 22.22 -42.71
N ASP A 33 -16.82 22.26 -41.53
CA ASP A 33 -17.20 23.49 -40.83
C ASP A 33 -17.68 23.12 -39.42
N ILE A 34 -16.73 22.82 -38.51
CA ILE A 34 -16.99 22.93 -37.08
C ILE A 34 -17.12 24.43 -36.82
N LYS A 35 -18.30 24.88 -36.38
CA LYS A 35 -18.47 26.30 -36.04
C LYS A 35 -17.46 26.68 -34.96
N GLU A 36 -16.73 27.76 -35.20
CA GLU A 36 -15.67 28.29 -34.33
C GLU A 36 -16.16 28.61 -32.91
N ASP A 37 -17.48 28.76 -32.72
CA ASP A 37 -18.15 29.01 -31.44
C ASP A 37 -18.55 27.74 -30.65
N ALA A 38 -18.38 26.55 -31.24
CA ALA A 38 -18.57 25.26 -30.58
C ALA A 38 -17.26 24.67 -30.01
N MET A 39 -16.12 25.33 -30.26
CA MET A 39 -14.90 25.08 -29.49
C MET A 39 -14.96 25.91 -28.22
N TYR A 40 -15.28 25.26 -27.11
CA TYR A 40 -14.96 25.79 -25.79
C TYR A 40 -13.43 25.79 -25.66
N THR A 41 -12.74 26.79 -26.23
CA THR A 41 -11.32 27.00 -25.97
C THR A 41 -11.20 27.55 -24.56
N PHE A 42 -10.87 26.65 -23.64
CA PHE A 42 -10.58 26.99 -22.26
C PHE A 42 -9.49 28.08 -22.20
N THR A 43 -9.63 29.04 -21.28
CA THR A 43 -8.81 30.27 -21.22
C THR A 43 -7.88 30.35 -20.01
N GLY A 44 -7.83 29.31 -19.17
CA GLY A 44 -6.86 29.21 -18.07
C GLY A 44 -5.56 28.53 -18.50
N GLU A 45 -4.56 28.61 -17.63
CA GLU A 45 -3.24 28.04 -17.85
C GLU A 45 -3.24 26.56 -17.43
N THR A 46 -2.70 25.68 -18.26
CA THR A 46 -2.31 24.29 -17.91
C THR A 46 -0.85 24.24 -17.45
N VAL A 47 -0.40 23.12 -16.89
CA VAL A 47 1.01 22.88 -16.53
C VAL A 47 1.93 23.22 -17.72
N ALA A 48 1.63 22.71 -18.91
CA ALA A 48 2.43 22.96 -20.11
C ALA A 48 2.46 24.46 -20.47
N SER A 49 1.30 25.12 -20.55
CA SER A 49 1.22 26.54 -20.93
C SER A 49 1.80 27.48 -19.87
N PHE A 50 1.75 27.10 -18.59
CA PHE A 50 2.40 27.82 -17.50
C PHE A 50 3.92 27.77 -17.68
N CYS A 51 4.48 26.59 -17.97
CA CYS A 51 5.90 26.44 -18.28
C CYS A 51 6.31 27.23 -19.54
N GLU A 52 5.45 27.27 -20.57
CA GLU A 52 5.69 28.05 -21.80
C GLU A 52 5.79 29.56 -21.54
N LYS A 53 4.88 30.09 -20.72
CA LYS A 53 4.76 31.53 -20.46
C LYS A 53 5.72 32.05 -19.39
N THR A 54 6.28 31.14 -18.59
CA THR A 54 7.21 31.45 -17.50
C THR A 54 8.64 31.44 -18.04
N PRO A 55 9.32 32.60 -18.20
CA PRO A 55 10.62 32.68 -18.89
C PRO A 55 11.69 31.76 -18.29
N GLU A 56 11.71 31.59 -16.98
CA GLU A 56 12.63 30.73 -16.24
C GLU A 56 12.37 29.22 -16.43
N LEU A 57 11.25 28.81 -17.02
CA LEU A 57 10.87 27.42 -17.31
C LEU A 57 10.89 27.08 -18.81
N SER A 58 11.30 28.02 -19.66
CA SER A 58 11.26 27.87 -21.13
C SER A 58 12.00 26.63 -21.66
N LEU A 59 13.10 26.23 -21.02
CA LEU A 59 13.82 25.01 -21.37
C LEU A 59 13.04 23.75 -20.95
N PHE A 60 12.37 23.78 -19.80
CA PHE A 60 11.55 22.64 -19.38
C PHE A 60 10.34 22.45 -20.31
N TYR A 61 9.68 23.54 -20.72
CA TYR A 61 8.65 23.48 -21.77
C TYR A 61 9.22 22.93 -23.09
N LYS A 62 10.42 23.38 -23.49
CA LYS A 62 11.09 22.87 -24.68
C LYS A 62 11.39 21.36 -24.60
N LEU A 63 11.67 20.82 -23.41
CA LEU A 63 11.78 19.36 -23.21
C LEU A 63 10.44 18.68 -23.52
N MET A 64 9.33 19.18 -22.97
CA MET A 64 7.99 18.63 -23.21
C MET A 64 7.64 18.63 -24.71
N ASP A 65 7.90 19.74 -25.40
CA ASP A 65 7.61 19.91 -26.82
C ASP A 65 8.44 18.94 -27.69
N GLU A 66 9.75 18.88 -27.46
CA GLU A 66 10.64 18.03 -28.27
C GLU A 66 10.47 16.52 -27.99
N CYS A 67 9.93 16.12 -26.84
CA CYS A 67 9.58 14.71 -26.55
C CYS A 67 8.11 14.36 -26.84
N GLY A 68 7.28 15.33 -27.25
CA GLY A 68 5.89 15.10 -27.63
C GLY A 68 4.89 14.97 -26.47
N GLU A 69 5.27 15.41 -25.26
CA GLU A 69 4.47 15.27 -24.03
C GLU A 69 3.64 16.52 -23.68
N THR A 70 3.69 17.57 -24.50
CA THR A 70 2.83 18.76 -24.32
C THR A 70 1.35 18.38 -24.29
N ALA A 71 0.91 17.52 -25.21
CA ALA A 71 -0.47 17.06 -25.25
C ALA A 71 -0.88 16.33 -23.97
N LEU A 72 0.00 15.52 -23.36
CA LEU A 72 -0.27 14.84 -22.09
C LEU A 72 -0.50 15.84 -20.96
N LEU A 73 0.33 16.89 -20.90
CA LEU A 73 0.33 17.91 -19.85
C LEU A 73 -0.63 19.07 -20.13
N GLU A 74 -1.39 19.02 -21.22
CA GLU A 74 -2.52 19.89 -21.54
C GLU A 74 -3.88 19.23 -21.25
N VAL A 75 -3.91 17.90 -21.14
CA VAL A 75 -5.14 17.16 -20.83
C VAL A 75 -5.61 17.45 -19.41
N TYR A 76 -6.92 17.40 -19.20
CA TYR A 76 -7.55 17.49 -17.89
C TYR A 76 -7.06 16.36 -16.98
N GLY A 77 -6.74 16.71 -15.74
CA GLY A 77 -6.28 15.77 -14.73
C GLY A 77 -5.77 16.52 -13.50
N HIS A 78 -5.19 15.76 -12.56
CA HIS A 78 -4.56 16.30 -11.36
C HIS A 78 -3.06 16.03 -11.43
N PHE A 79 -2.31 16.96 -12.02
CA PHE A 79 -0.86 16.88 -12.13
C PHE A 79 -0.17 17.62 -10.98
N THR A 80 0.92 17.06 -10.47
CA THR A 80 1.86 17.77 -9.59
C THR A 80 3.21 17.76 -10.29
N CYS A 81 3.67 18.94 -10.71
CA CYS A 81 4.85 19.08 -11.56
C CYS A 81 5.98 19.81 -10.82
N PHE A 82 7.09 19.13 -10.56
CA PHE A 82 8.34 19.70 -10.05
C PHE A 82 9.18 20.24 -11.21
N ALA A 83 8.86 21.45 -11.68
CA ALA A 83 9.45 22.03 -12.89
C ALA A 83 10.87 22.61 -12.62
N PRO A 84 11.93 22.04 -13.22
CA PRO A 84 13.28 22.57 -13.08
C PRO A 84 13.43 23.90 -13.85
N THR A 85 14.14 24.85 -13.25
CA THR A 85 14.49 26.11 -13.92
C THR A 85 15.44 25.89 -15.12
N ASN A 86 15.55 26.90 -15.98
CA ASN A 86 16.54 26.90 -17.07
C ASN A 86 17.97 26.71 -16.53
N ASP A 87 18.28 27.31 -15.37
CA ASP A 87 19.60 27.18 -14.73
C ASP A 87 19.84 25.73 -14.27
N ALA A 88 18.82 25.09 -13.70
CA ALA A 88 18.85 23.67 -13.33
C ALA A 88 19.16 22.77 -14.55
N ILE A 89 18.47 22.99 -15.68
CA ILE A 89 18.68 22.20 -16.89
C ILE A 89 20.07 22.44 -17.49
N ASN A 90 20.54 23.69 -17.54
CA ASN A 90 21.88 24.02 -18.02
C ASN A 90 22.98 23.42 -17.13
N LYS A 91 22.76 23.43 -15.80
CA LYS A 91 23.64 22.77 -14.84
C LYS A 91 23.70 21.27 -15.11
N TYR A 92 22.55 20.60 -15.20
CA TYR A 92 22.46 19.18 -15.53
C TYR A 92 23.21 18.82 -16.82
N LEU A 93 23.00 19.58 -17.91
CA LEU A 93 23.72 19.38 -19.17
C LEU A 93 25.24 19.49 -19.01
N THR A 94 25.69 20.51 -18.27
CA THR A 94 27.12 20.74 -18.00
C THR A 94 27.73 19.59 -17.20
N GLU A 95 27.06 19.12 -16.15
CA GLU A 95 27.52 18.03 -15.29
C GLU A 95 27.59 16.69 -16.03
N LYS A 96 26.65 16.42 -16.93
CA LYS A 96 26.67 15.22 -17.79
C LYS A 96 27.61 15.36 -18.99
N GLY A 97 28.19 16.54 -19.22
CA GLY A 97 29.03 16.81 -20.40
C GLY A 97 28.26 16.75 -21.73
N LEU A 98 26.97 17.05 -21.69
CA LEU A 98 26.05 17.00 -22.84
C LEU A 98 25.71 18.40 -23.33
N SER A 99 25.43 18.52 -24.63
CA SER A 99 24.73 19.68 -25.18
C SER A 99 23.23 19.38 -25.26
N TRP A 100 22.41 20.42 -25.47
CA TRP A 100 20.97 20.26 -25.72
C TRP A 100 20.67 19.23 -26.83
N ASP A 101 21.35 19.38 -27.96
CA ASP A 101 21.18 18.49 -29.13
C ASP A 101 21.77 17.08 -28.90
N GLY A 102 22.54 16.90 -27.83
CA GLY A 102 23.07 15.61 -27.40
C GLY A 102 22.09 14.78 -26.58
N LEU A 103 20.98 15.36 -26.10
CA LEU A 103 19.93 14.61 -25.41
C LEU A 103 19.08 13.81 -26.41
N SER A 104 18.97 12.50 -26.20
CA SER A 104 18.03 11.68 -26.94
C SER A 104 16.58 12.01 -26.58
N SER A 105 15.62 11.64 -27.43
CA SER A 105 14.19 11.86 -27.15
C SER A 105 13.77 11.16 -25.86
N GLU A 106 14.30 9.95 -25.61
CA GLU A 106 14.04 9.17 -24.40
C GLU A 106 14.60 9.84 -23.15
N GLN A 107 15.79 10.47 -23.24
CA GLN A 107 16.35 11.22 -22.11
C GLN A 107 15.51 12.45 -21.78
N LYS A 108 15.01 13.16 -22.80
CA LYS A 108 14.11 14.32 -22.60
C LYS A 108 12.80 13.89 -21.95
N GLN A 109 12.19 12.82 -22.46
CA GLN A 109 10.97 12.26 -21.89
C GLN A 109 11.19 11.82 -20.44
N LYS A 110 12.30 11.15 -20.13
CA LYS A 110 12.63 10.73 -18.76
C LYS A 110 12.73 11.91 -17.80
N ILE A 111 13.35 13.02 -18.21
CA ILE A 111 13.41 14.24 -17.38
C ILE A 111 12.00 14.77 -17.09
N VAL A 112 11.13 14.84 -18.10
CA VAL A 112 9.74 15.28 -17.93
C VAL A 112 8.98 14.33 -17.01
N TYR A 113 9.05 13.02 -17.26
CA TYR A 113 8.30 12.01 -16.51
C TYR A 113 8.76 11.88 -15.06
N ASN A 114 10.06 12.03 -14.77
CA ASN A 114 10.57 12.10 -13.40
C ASN A 114 10.06 13.32 -12.63
N SER A 115 9.64 14.38 -13.33
CA SER A 115 9.23 15.65 -12.73
C SER A 115 7.73 15.74 -12.48
N VAL A 116 6.94 14.78 -12.99
CA VAL A 116 5.47 14.86 -12.98
C VAL A 116 4.88 13.66 -12.25
N ILE A 117 4.01 13.95 -11.29
CA ILE A 117 3.10 13.00 -10.66
C ILE A 117 1.70 13.24 -11.24
N ARG A 118 0.96 12.16 -11.54
CA ARG A 118 -0.45 12.22 -11.89
C ARG A 118 -1.27 11.51 -10.83
N ASN A 119 -2.14 12.24 -10.17
CA ASN A 119 -3.05 11.71 -9.17
C ASN A 119 -4.47 11.54 -9.77
N ALA A 120 -5.30 10.72 -9.13
CA ALA A 120 -6.68 10.49 -9.52
C ALA A 120 -7.62 11.64 -9.13
N THR A 121 -7.36 12.35 -8.01
CA THR A 121 -8.36 13.29 -7.46
C THR A 121 -7.84 14.62 -6.96
N LYS A 122 -6.56 14.73 -6.61
CA LYS A 122 -6.00 15.99 -6.13
C LYS A 122 -4.51 16.12 -6.42
N GLU A 123 -4.09 17.34 -6.62
CA GLU A 123 -2.70 17.76 -6.62
C GLU A 123 -2.10 17.62 -5.22
N ILE A 124 -0.77 17.62 -5.11
CA ILE A 124 -0.06 17.63 -3.83
C ILE A 124 0.51 19.02 -3.61
N LEU A 125 -0.04 19.74 -2.64
CA LEU A 125 0.43 21.07 -2.25
C LEU A 125 1.57 21.00 -1.23
N VAL A 126 2.29 22.11 -1.05
CA VAL A 126 3.44 22.17 -0.14
C VAL A 126 3.05 21.92 1.31
N ASP A 127 1.83 22.26 1.74
CA ASP A 127 1.34 22.03 3.10
C ASP A 127 1.02 20.55 3.39
N GLU A 128 0.90 19.72 2.34
CA GLU A 128 0.73 18.27 2.43
C GLU A 128 2.07 17.51 2.42
N PHE A 129 3.20 18.19 2.23
CA PHE A 129 4.51 17.56 2.25
C PHE A 129 4.88 17.09 3.65
N GLU A 130 5.34 15.84 3.73
CA GLU A 130 5.90 15.21 4.93
C GLU A 130 7.26 14.60 4.62
N GLU A 131 8.07 14.35 5.66
CA GLU A 131 9.39 13.72 5.50
C GLU A 131 9.21 12.29 4.98
N GLY A 132 9.89 11.93 3.89
CA GLY A 132 9.76 10.61 3.26
C GLY A 132 9.24 10.67 1.82
N ALA A 133 8.66 9.58 1.34
CA ALA A 133 8.19 9.49 -0.04
C ALA A 133 6.81 10.16 -0.21
N LEU A 134 6.63 10.89 -1.30
CA LEU A 134 5.29 11.30 -1.72
C LEU A 134 4.42 10.07 -1.98
N SER A 135 3.12 10.23 -1.76
CA SER A 135 2.18 9.11 -1.74
C SER A 135 1.98 8.44 -3.10
N GLU A 136 2.20 9.17 -4.19
CA GLU A 136 2.07 8.66 -5.56
C GLU A 136 3.41 8.70 -6.30
N PRO A 137 3.69 7.70 -7.16
CA PRO A 137 4.89 7.73 -7.99
C PRO A 137 4.76 8.75 -9.12
N THR A 138 5.90 9.12 -9.67
CA THR A 138 5.98 9.90 -10.91
C THR A 138 5.56 9.07 -12.12
N LEU A 139 5.43 9.71 -13.28
CA LEU A 139 5.19 9.02 -14.56
C LEU A 139 6.33 8.04 -14.95
N SER A 140 7.46 8.05 -14.24
CA SER A 140 8.54 7.06 -14.37
C SER A 140 8.45 5.91 -13.35
N ASP A 141 7.33 5.74 -12.64
CA ASP A 141 7.12 4.72 -11.59
C ASP A 141 8.14 4.80 -10.44
N ARG A 142 8.61 6.01 -10.13
CA ARG A 142 9.54 6.32 -9.03
C ARG A 142 8.88 7.25 -8.03
N TYR A 143 9.11 7.04 -6.74
CA TYR A 143 8.66 7.98 -5.73
C TYR A 143 9.62 9.15 -5.61
N LEU A 144 9.08 10.35 -5.38
CA LEU A 144 9.89 11.51 -4.99
C LEU A 144 9.97 11.58 -3.48
N LEU A 145 11.16 11.86 -2.96
CA LEU A 145 11.41 11.99 -1.53
C LEU A 145 11.43 13.46 -1.14
N ILE A 146 10.68 13.81 -0.11
CA ILE A 146 10.70 15.13 0.51
C ILE A 146 11.53 15.07 1.79
N SER A 147 12.41 16.04 1.96
CA SER A 147 13.13 16.27 3.22
C SER A 147 13.16 17.75 3.59
N PHE A 148 13.19 18.02 4.88
CA PHE A 148 13.20 19.39 5.40
C PHE A 148 14.55 19.77 6.02
N GLY A 149 15.10 20.89 5.59
CA GLY A 149 16.31 21.46 6.16
C GLY A 149 16.21 22.95 6.44
N LYS A 150 17.36 23.55 6.71
CA LYS A 150 17.49 24.98 6.98
C LYS A 150 18.73 25.56 6.34
N GLU A 151 18.60 26.75 5.78
CA GLU A 151 19.71 27.57 5.34
C GLU A 151 19.66 28.89 6.13
N GLY A 152 20.54 29.02 7.13
CA GLY A 152 20.43 30.10 8.11
C GLY A 152 19.15 29.96 8.97
N GLU A 153 18.28 30.96 8.92
CA GLU A 153 16.98 30.94 9.62
C GLU A 153 15.82 30.46 8.74
N GLU A 154 16.02 30.35 7.42
CA GLU A 154 14.98 29.97 6.47
C GLU A 154 14.85 28.45 6.38
N ARG A 155 13.60 27.97 6.34
CA ARG A 155 13.31 26.55 6.09
C ARG A 155 13.46 26.27 4.60
N ARG A 156 14.09 25.15 4.25
CA ARG A 156 14.23 24.66 2.89
C ARG A 156 13.55 23.31 2.76
N ILE A 157 12.95 23.08 1.61
CA ILE A 157 12.34 21.81 1.22
C ILE A 157 13.18 21.25 0.09
N TYR A 158 13.62 20.01 0.22
CA TYR A 158 14.40 19.31 -0.79
C TYR A 158 13.61 18.13 -1.35
N VAL A 159 13.65 17.99 -2.67
CA VAL A 159 13.11 16.87 -3.44
C VAL A 159 14.28 15.99 -3.88
N ASN A 160 14.22 14.69 -3.54
CA ASN A 160 15.29 13.72 -3.74
C ASN A 160 16.66 14.21 -3.20
N GLU A 161 16.65 14.80 -2.00
CA GLU A 161 17.80 15.36 -1.26
C GLU A 161 18.56 16.53 -1.91
N LYS A 162 18.51 16.66 -3.23
CA LYS A 162 19.34 17.59 -4.00
C LYS A 162 18.58 18.79 -4.53
N SER A 163 17.35 18.58 -4.99
CA SER A 163 16.58 19.61 -5.69
C SER A 163 15.83 20.47 -4.68
N THR A 164 16.19 21.74 -4.57
CA THR A 164 15.55 22.68 -3.64
C THR A 164 14.29 23.24 -4.27
N LEU A 165 13.19 23.25 -3.50
CA LEU A 165 11.99 23.99 -3.86
C LEU A 165 12.27 25.50 -3.81
N ILE A 166 12.15 26.18 -4.96
CA ILE A 166 12.32 27.63 -5.08
C ILE A 166 11.01 28.34 -4.77
N SER A 167 9.92 27.87 -5.38
CA SER A 167 8.57 28.43 -5.26
C SER A 167 7.56 27.31 -5.52
N GLY A 168 6.59 27.13 -4.63
CA GLY A 168 5.58 26.08 -4.72
C GLY A 168 4.17 26.64 -4.93
N ASP A 169 3.23 25.72 -5.08
CA ASP A 169 1.77 25.98 -5.12
C ASP A 169 1.32 26.91 -6.26
N HIS A 170 1.96 26.81 -7.43
CA HIS A 170 1.44 27.48 -8.64
C HIS A 170 0.29 26.66 -9.23
N GLU A 171 -0.92 26.87 -8.70
CA GLU A 171 -2.14 26.22 -9.16
C GLU A 171 -2.49 26.63 -10.59
N VAL A 172 -2.73 25.62 -11.43
CA VAL A 172 -3.13 25.71 -12.84
C VAL A 172 -4.37 24.84 -13.06
N HIS A 173 -4.96 24.86 -14.24
CA HIS A 173 -6.24 24.17 -14.46
C HIS A 173 -6.14 22.66 -14.20
N ASN A 174 -5.11 22.02 -14.72
CA ASN A 174 -4.95 20.58 -14.66
C ASN A 174 -3.90 20.15 -13.63
N GLY A 175 -3.57 21.01 -12.65
CA GLY A 175 -2.57 20.63 -11.67
C GLY A 175 -1.98 21.78 -10.85
N VAL A 176 -0.81 21.50 -10.29
CA VAL A 176 0.05 22.45 -9.58
C VAL A 176 1.48 22.34 -10.10
N VAL A 177 2.17 23.49 -10.17
CA VAL A 177 3.60 23.56 -10.51
C VAL A 177 4.41 24.00 -9.29
N HIS A 178 5.44 23.23 -8.98
CA HIS A 178 6.46 23.49 -7.97
C HIS A 178 7.78 23.74 -8.69
N ILE A 179 8.32 24.95 -8.62
CA ILE A 179 9.56 25.33 -9.30
C ILE A 179 10.76 24.90 -8.46
N VAL A 180 11.72 24.20 -9.08
CA VAL A 180 12.90 23.63 -8.40
C VAL A 180 14.22 24.03 -9.07
N ASP A 181 15.32 24.01 -8.30
CA ASP A 181 16.64 24.45 -8.75
C ASP A 181 17.54 23.35 -9.33
N GLU A 182 17.09 22.09 -9.33
CA GLU A 182 17.77 20.95 -9.96
C GLU A 182 16.82 20.09 -10.77
N VAL A 183 17.35 19.44 -11.81
CA VAL A 183 16.62 18.39 -12.55
C VAL A 183 16.36 17.20 -11.63
N ILE A 184 15.10 16.72 -11.60
CA ILE A 184 14.72 15.55 -10.82
C ILE A 184 15.31 14.28 -11.45
N GLU A 185 16.33 13.72 -10.80
CA GLU A 185 17.02 12.49 -11.20
C GLU A 185 17.03 11.50 -10.02
N PRO A 186 16.03 10.60 -9.92
CA PRO A 186 16.05 9.48 -8.97
C PRO A 186 17.27 8.58 -9.18
N SER A 187 17.65 7.83 -8.15
CA SER A 187 18.82 6.95 -8.21
C SER A 187 18.59 5.81 -9.20
N GLU A 188 19.56 5.55 -10.08
CA GLU A 188 19.57 4.37 -10.96
C GLU A 188 20.45 3.24 -10.40
N LYS A 189 21.02 3.45 -9.21
CA LYS A 189 21.89 2.48 -8.55
C LYS A 189 21.05 1.43 -7.85
N THR A 190 21.51 0.19 -7.88
CA THR A 190 21.00 -0.88 -7.00
C THR A 190 21.32 -0.57 -5.53
N LEU A 191 20.66 -1.28 -4.62
CA LEU A 191 20.94 -1.22 -3.18
C LEU A 191 22.43 -1.43 -2.88
N LEU A 192 23.07 -2.42 -3.52
CA LEU A 192 24.50 -2.69 -3.34
C LEU A 192 25.38 -1.53 -3.81
N GLU A 193 25.12 -0.99 -5.00
CA GLU A 193 25.86 0.17 -5.52
C GLU A 193 25.63 1.43 -4.68
N THR A 194 24.45 1.56 -4.10
CA THR A 194 24.08 2.66 -3.20
C THR A 194 24.83 2.56 -1.87
N LEU A 195 24.84 1.38 -1.23
CA LEU A 195 25.63 1.12 -0.03
C LEU A 195 27.12 1.42 -0.26
N LYS A 196 27.69 0.95 -1.38
CA LYS A 196 29.09 1.21 -1.77
C LYS A 196 29.40 2.69 -1.97
N ALA A 197 28.41 3.50 -2.33
CA ALA A 197 28.57 4.92 -2.64
C ALA A 197 28.20 5.86 -1.48
N HIS A 198 27.45 5.40 -0.48
CA HIS A 198 26.94 6.23 0.62
C HIS A 198 28.06 6.81 1.50
N GLY A 199 29.10 6.01 1.76
CA GLY A 199 30.11 6.30 2.76
C GLY A 199 29.57 6.05 4.17
N GLY A 200 30.12 5.08 4.89
CA GLY A 200 29.65 4.66 6.22
C GLY A 200 28.78 3.40 6.24
N PHE A 201 28.63 2.70 5.11
CA PHE A 201 27.97 1.39 5.02
C PHE A 201 28.85 0.35 4.29
N GLU A 202 30.16 0.51 4.35
CA GLU A 202 31.11 -0.38 3.68
C GLU A 202 30.99 -1.82 4.19
N LEU A 203 30.86 -2.02 5.51
CA LEU A 203 30.68 -3.36 6.09
C LEU A 203 29.35 -4.00 5.67
N TRP A 204 28.29 -3.19 5.55
CA TRP A 204 27.00 -3.65 5.05
C TRP A 204 27.07 -4.05 3.57
N ALA A 205 27.72 -3.24 2.74
CA ALA A 205 27.93 -3.57 1.33
C ALA A 205 28.68 -4.91 1.17
N GLU A 206 29.76 -5.11 1.94
CA GLU A 206 30.53 -6.36 1.93
C GLU A 206 29.68 -7.56 2.37
N ALA A 207 28.92 -7.43 3.46
CA ALA A 207 28.13 -8.54 4.01
C ALA A 207 26.95 -8.91 3.11
N TYR A 208 26.25 -7.92 2.56
CA TYR A 208 25.13 -8.09 1.64
C TYR A 208 25.53 -8.76 0.32
N GLU A 209 26.71 -8.39 -0.21
CA GLU A 209 27.29 -9.03 -1.40
C GLU A 209 27.76 -10.45 -1.09
N ALA A 210 28.48 -10.64 0.02
CA ALA A 210 29.04 -11.94 0.39
C ALA A 210 27.96 -12.97 0.76
N SER A 211 26.83 -12.54 1.32
CA SER A 211 25.70 -13.41 1.65
C SER A 211 24.92 -13.89 0.42
N GLY A 212 25.15 -13.29 -0.75
CA GLY A 212 24.44 -13.58 -1.99
C GLY A 212 23.05 -12.92 -2.10
N TRP A 213 22.65 -12.12 -1.11
CA TRP A 213 21.34 -11.45 -1.14
C TRP A 213 21.27 -10.34 -2.19
N ALA A 214 22.40 -9.67 -2.49
CA ALA A 214 22.49 -8.72 -3.59
C ALA A 214 22.12 -9.34 -4.95
N ASP A 215 22.54 -10.59 -5.19
CA ASP A 215 22.22 -11.32 -6.42
C ASP A 215 20.71 -11.63 -6.51
N GLU A 216 20.09 -12.00 -5.39
CA GLU A 216 18.67 -12.40 -5.31
C GLU A 216 17.70 -11.21 -5.41
N MET A 217 18.14 -10.00 -5.08
CA MET A 217 17.29 -8.81 -4.96
C MET A 217 17.47 -7.82 -6.13
N THR A 218 17.93 -8.30 -7.29
CA THR A 218 18.22 -7.43 -8.44
C THR A 218 17.00 -7.14 -9.31
N GLU A 219 16.08 -8.10 -9.45
CA GLU A 219 14.92 -7.97 -10.34
C GLU A 219 13.94 -6.89 -9.85
N LEU A 220 13.50 -6.05 -10.80
CA LEU A 220 12.55 -4.95 -10.54
C LEU A 220 11.10 -5.36 -10.85
N TYR A 221 10.92 -6.36 -11.71
CA TYR A 221 9.64 -6.89 -12.12
C TYR A 221 9.74 -8.40 -12.23
N ASP A 222 8.65 -9.10 -11.94
CA ASP A 222 8.53 -10.51 -12.28
C ASP A 222 8.35 -10.65 -13.81
N PRO A 223 9.30 -11.26 -14.54
CA PRO A 223 9.22 -11.41 -15.99
C PRO A 223 8.20 -12.47 -16.43
N ASP A 224 7.77 -13.35 -15.52
CA ASP A 224 6.86 -14.46 -15.79
C ASP A 224 5.40 -14.11 -15.47
N TYR A 225 5.15 -12.96 -14.81
CA TYR A 225 3.80 -12.52 -14.51
C TYR A 225 3.02 -12.18 -15.80
N VAL A 226 1.86 -12.84 -15.94
CA VAL A 226 0.89 -12.56 -17.01
C VAL A 226 -0.47 -12.33 -16.36
N ASN A 227 -1.05 -11.16 -16.60
CA ASN A 227 -2.41 -10.85 -16.19
C ASN A 227 -3.42 -11.78 -16.90
N SER A 228 -3.92 -12.78 -16.17
CA SER A 228 -4.85 -13.78 -16.69
C SER A 228 -6.26 -13.26 -16.96
N PHE A 229 -6.63 -12.07 -16.48
CA PHE A 229 -7.87 -11.40 -16.88
C PHE A 229 -7.81 -10.88 -18.34
N ASN A 230 -6.61 -10.70 -18.90
CA ASN A 230 -6.39 -10.16 -20.26
C ASN A 230 -7.03 -8.77 -20.49
N THR A 231 -7.14 -7.98 -19.43
CA THR A 231 -7.61 -6.59 -19.46
C THR A 231 -7.05 -5.83 -18.25
N ASP A 232 -6.79 -4.55 -18.41
CA ASP A 232 -6.44 -3.59 -17.35
C ASP A 232 -7.66 -3.19 -16.49
N ARG A 233 -8.88 -3.51 -16.93
CA ARG A 233 -10.14 -3.18 -16.23
C ARG A 233 -11.12 -4.35 -16.23
N TYR A 234 -11.42 -4.87 -15.05
CA TYR A 234 -12.37 -5.96 -14.85
C TYR A 234 -13.71 -5.47 -14.32
N GLN A 235 -14.83 -5.98 -14.84
CA GLN A 235 -16.18 -5.57 -14.39
C GLN A 235 -16.86 -6.67 -13.59
N ILE A 236 -17.34 -6.34 -12.39
CA ILE A 236 -18.06 -7.26 -11.51
C ILE A 236 -19.06 -6.51 -10.64
N ILE A 237 -20.31 -6.99 -10.56
CA ILE A 237 -21.34 -6.44 -9.65
C ILE A 237 -21.52 -4.91 -9.80
N GLY A 238 -21.37 -4.39 -11.03
CA GLY A 238 -21.46 -2.94 -11.31
C GLY A 238 -20.23 -2.12 -10.93
N LEU A 239 -19.17 -2.77 -10.44
CA LEU A 239 -17.85 -2.20 -10.18
C LEU A 239 -16.96 -2.32 -11.41
N VAL A 240 -16.04 -1.38 -11.57
CA VAL A 240 -14.94 -1.43 -12.53
C VAL A 240 -13.64 -1.48 -11.74
N LEU A 241 -12.90 -2.58 -11.78
CA LEU A 241 -11.70 -2.79 -10.98
C LEU A 241 -10.46 -2.67 -11.86
N ALA A 242 -9.45 -1.94 -11.39
CA ALA A 242 -8.13 -1.94 -12.01
C ALA A 242 -7.47 -3.31 -11.85
N VAL A 243 -6.74 -3.74 -12.89
CA VAL A 243 -5.99 -4.99 -12.88
C VAL A 243 -4.52 -4.68 -13.17
N PRO A 244 -3.56 -5.05 -12.29
CA PRO A 244 -2.15 -4.82 -12.54
C PRO A 244 -1.68 -5.54 -13.81
N GLU A 245 -1.05 -4.80 -14.72
CA GLU A 245 -0.46 -5.34 -15.96
C GLU A 245 0.96 -5.87 -15.77
N LYS A 246 1.63 -5.45 -14.69
CA LYS A 246 2.98 -5.85 -14.31
C LYS A 246 3.01 -6.18 -12.83
N LEU A 247 3.99 -6.99 -12.43
CA LEU A 247 4.27 -7.29 -11.03
C LEU A 247 5.62 -6.66 -10.66
N LYS A 248 5.58 -5.48 -10.03
CA LYS A 248 6.76 -4.80 -9.50
C LYS A 248 7.26 -5.49 -8.23
N LEU A 249 8.58 -5.63 -8.16
CA LEU A 249 9.33 -6.11 -7.01
C LEU A 249 10.12 -4.96 -6.39
N GLY A 250 10.42 -5.06 -5.11
CA GLY A 250 11.13 -4.00 -4.41
C GLY A 250 11.45 -4.40 -2.98
N TYR A 251 12.45 -3.75 -2.40
CA TYR A 251 13.04 -4.17 -1.15
C TYR A 251 13.31 -3.01 -0.18
N THR A 252 13.46 -3.33 1.10
CA THR A 252 13.86 -2.39 2.14
C THR A 252 14.98 -3.00 2.95
N LEU A 253 16.06 -2.26 3.15
CA LEU A 253 17.20 -2.62 3.99
C LEU A 253 17.25 -1.72 5.23
N PHE A 254 17.42 -2.32 6.39
CA PHE A 254 17.77 -1.62 7.63
C PHE A 254 19.26 -1.80 7.91
N CYS A 255 20.03 -0.72 7.98
CA CYS A 255 21.49 -0.80 8.08
C CYS A 255 22.00 0.01 9.27
N GLU A 256 22.84 -0.60 10.09
CA GLU A 256 23.67 0.09 11.08
C GLU A 256 24.86 0.76 10.41
N PRO A 257 25.17 2.02 10.76
CA PRO A 257 26.40 2.65 10.28
C PRO A 257 27.65 1.86 10.69
N ASP A 258 28.68 1.94 9.86
CA ASP A 258 30.00 1.35 10.08
C ASP A 258 30.56 1.66 11.47
N GLU A 259 30.35 2.89 11.95
CA GLU A 259 30.79 3.31 13.28
C GLU A 259 30.07 2.51 14.39
N LEU A 260 28.76 2.33 14.27
CA LEU A 260 27.95 1.58 15.22
C LEU A 260 28.32 0.09 15.22
N LEU A 261 28.56 -0.50 14.05
CA LEU A 261 29.08 -1.86 13.93
C LEU A 261 30.43 -2.01 14.65
N LYS A 262 31.37 -1.10 14.41
CA LYS A 262 32.70 -1.11 15.03
C LYS A 262 32.64 -0.95 16.55
N GLN A 263 31.74 -0.11 17.07
CA GLN A 263 31.50 0.04 18.52
C GLN A 263 31.02 -1.27 19.17
N ASN A 264 30.35 -2.13 18.42
CA ASN A 264 29.90 -3.46 18.84
C ASN A 264 30.90 -4.58 18.50
N GLY A 265 32.13 -4.22 18.09
CA GLY A 265 33.19 -5.19 17.79
C GLY A 265 33.06 -5.88 16.43
N ILE A 266 32.20 -5.37 15.54
CA ILE A 266 32.03 -5.84 14.17
C ILE A 266 32.88 -4.97 13.25
N THR A 267 33.98 -5.52 12.74
CA THR A 267 34.98 -4.79 11.95
C THR A 267 35.25 -5.40 10.58
N ASP A 268 34.71 -6.60 10.32
CA ASP A 268 34.83 -7.38 9.09
C ASP A 268 33.76 -8.49 9.07
N LEU A 269 33.68 -9.24 7.97
CA LEU A 269 32.70 -10.34 7.84
C LEU A 269 32.86 -11.43 8.91
N SER A 270 34.09 -11.75 9.30
CA SER A 270 34.32 -12.82 10.30
C SER A 270 33.89 -12.40 11.70
N SER A 271 34.09 -11.15 12.09
CA SER A 271 33.59 -10.60 13.36
C SER A 271 32.07 -10.42 13.33
N MET A 272 31.48 -10.05 12.19
CA MET A 272 30.02 -10.03 12.02
C MET A 272 29.40 -11.43 12.14
N GLU A 273 29.97 -12.44 11.49
CA GLU A 273 29.54 -13.84 11.64
C GLU A 273 29.66 -14.27 13.10
N ASN A 274 30.77 -13.93 13.77
CA ASN A 274 30.96 -14.26 15.18
C ASN A 274 29.93 -13.58 16.10
N TYR A 275 29.56 -12.33 15.83
CA TYR A 275 28.49 -11.64 16.55
C TYR A 275 27.15 -12.35 16.32
N ALA A 276 26.80 -12.62 15.06
CA ALA A 276 25.56 -13.26 14.65
C ALA A 276 25.37 -14.65 15.27
N ARG A 277 26.45 -15.39 15.54
CA ARG A 277 26.38 -16.70 16.22
C ARG A 277 25.73 -16.69 17.59
N THR A 278 25.64 -15.52 18.22
CA THR A 278 24.93 -15.34 19.49
C THR A 278 23.44 -15.61 19.36
N TYR A 279 22.85 -15.35 18.18
CA TYR A 279 21.41 -15.39 17.95
C TYR A 279 21.00 -16.42 16.89
N TYR A 280 21.86 -16.68 15.89
CA TYR A 280 21.47 -17.42 14.68
C TYR A 280 22.14 -18.80 14.52
N GLY A 281 22.70 -19.35 15.60
CA GLY A 281 23.36 -20.66 15.59
C GLY A 281 24.80 -20.63 15.06
N SER A 282 25.34 -21.78 14.65
CA SER A 282 26.75 -21.90 14.18
C SER A 282 26.90 -22.90 13.04
N GLU A 283 25.86 -23.03 12.21
CA GLU A 283 25.83 -23.90 11.06
C GLU A 283 26.55 -23.23 9.87
N ASP A 284 27.18 -24.02 9.00
CA ASP A 284 27.81 -23.56 7.74
C ASP A 284 28.76 -22.35 7.86
N LEU A 285 29.55 -22.28 8.94
CA LEU A 285 30.50 -21.18 9.18
C LEU A 285 31.48 -20.99 8.01
N GLY A 286 31.71 -19.73 7.64
CA GLY A 286 32.52 -19.31 6.50
C GLY A 286 31.85 -19.48 5.12
N ASN A 287 30.68 -20.12 5.03
CA ASN A 287 29.88 -20.20 3.82
C ASN A 287 28.71 -19.20 3.89
N TYR A 288 29.01 -17.92 3.68
CA TYR A 288 28.04 -16.83 3.84
C TYR A 288 26.84 -16.90 2.89
N LYS A 289 26.93 -17.63 1.76
CA LYS A 289 25.80 -17.87 0.86
C LYS A 289 24.81 -18.92 1.37
N SER A 290 25.18 -19.74 2.36
CA SER A 290 24.24 -20.68 2.96
C SER A 290 23.19 -19.94 3.78
N LYS A 291 21.91 -20.24 3.55
CA LYS A 291 20.80 -19.72 4.39
C LYS A 291 20.84 -20.26 5.84
N ASN A 292 21.69 -21.25 6.12
CA ASN A 292 21.95 -21.72 7.50
C ASN A 292 23.10 -20.97 8.18
N ASN A 293 23.90 -20.22 7.43
CA ASN A 293 24.99 -19.46 7.99
C ASN A 293 24.45 -18.32 8.88
N PRO A 294 25.01 -18.10 10.09
CA PRO A 294 24.52 -17.08 11.02
C PRO A 294 24.65 -15.66 10.47
N LEU A 295 25.71 -15.33 9.71
CA LEU A 295 25.80 -14.03 9.03
C LEU A 295 24.67 -13.88 8.02
N ASN A 296 24.38 -14.92 7.23
CA ASN A 296 23.28 -14.87 6.25
C ASN A 296 21.94 -14.59 6.91
N ARG A 297 21.63 -15.30 8.01
CA ARG A 297 20.39 -15.10 8.80
C ARG A 297 20.33 -13.71 9.43
N PHE A 298 21.47 -13.21 9.95
CA PHE A 298 21.58 -11.84 10.45
C PHE A 298 21.22 -10.82 9.34
N ILE A 299 21.87 -10.89 8.18
CA ILE A 299 21.57 -10.01 7.04
C ILE A 299 20.11 -10.15 6.57
N ALA A 300 19.60 -11.39 6.50
CA ALA A 300 18.22 -11.66 6.08
C ALA A 300 17.18 -11.02 7.02
N TYR A 301 17.46 -10.95 8.32
CA TYR A 301 16.56 -10.32 9.28
C TYR A 301 16.43 -8.79 9.11
N HIS A 302 17.39 -8.15 8.44
CA HIS A 302 17.41 -6.70 8.21
C HIS A 302 16.70 -6.29 6.92
N MET A 303 16.03 -7.22 6.25
CA MET A 303 15.48 -6.98 4.92
C MET A 303 14.02 -7.35 4.83
N LEU A 304 13.29 -6.55 4.05
CA LEU A 304 11.91 -6.82 3.65
C LEU A 304 11.82 -6.92 2.12
N ASN A 305 10.93 -7.77 1.63
CA ASN A 305 10.53 -7.85 0.20
C ASN A 305 9.46 -6.82 -0.18
N ARG A 306 9.54 -5.64 0.43
CA ARG A 306 8.66 -4.49 0.17
C ARG A 306 9.54 -3.26 0.02
N GLN A 307 9.31 -2.43 -1.00
CA GLN A 307 9.94 -1.12 -1.14
C GLN A 307 9.13 -0.10 -0.35
N MET A 308 9.66 0.35 0.79
CA MET A 308 8.97 1.26 1.70
C MET A 308 9.89 2.38 2.15
N ALA A 309 9.44 3.62 2.01
CA ALA A 309 10.00 4.74 2.74
C ALA A 309 9.52 4.70 4.20
N THR A 310 10.16 5.48 5.06
CA THR A 310 9.85 5.56 6.50
C THR A 310 8.40 5.94 6.79
N ASN A 311 7.81 6.85 6.00
CA ASN A 311 6.39 7.24 6.11
C ASN A 311 5.43 6.20 5.51
N SER A 312 5.92 5.10 4.94
CA SER A 312 5.11 3.99 4.39
C SER A 312 5.12 2.74 5.28
N PHE A 313 5.80 2.76 6.43
CA PHE A 313 5.83 1.58 7.32
C PHE A 313 4.50 1.33 8.02
N LEU A 314 3.75 2.39 8.32
CA LEU A 314 2.50 2.34 9.06
C LEU A 314 1.44 3.17 8.37
N TYR A 315 0.20 2.69 8.45
CA TYR A 315 -0.95 3.48 8.02
C TYR A 315 -1.09 4.74 8.89
N THR A 316 -1.25 5.89 8.25
CA THR A 316 -1.40 7.20 8.92
C THR A 316 -2.74 7.88 8.62
N GLY A 317 -3.65 7.21 7.90
CA GLY A 317 -4.91 7.79 7.48
C GLY A 317 -5.99 7.86 8.58
N GLU A 318 -7.16 8.35 8.18
CA GLU A 318 -8.25 8.81 9.06
C GLU A 318 -8.96 7.69 9.84
N THR A 319 -8.75 6.42 9.50
CA THR A 319 -9.35 5.27 10.22
C THR A 319 -8.62 4.94 11.52
N THR A 320 -7.55 5.66 11.86
CA THR A 320 -6.90 5.54 13.18
C THR A 320 -7.52 6.48 14.19
N ASN A 321 -7.91 5.95 15.36
CA ASN A 321 -8.26 6.77 16.52
C ASN A 321 -7.00 7.54 17.02
N PRO A 322 -6.99 8.89 17.03
CA PRO A 322 -5.87 9.71 17.45
C PRO A 322 -5.39 9.44 18.87
N ASP A 323 -6.29 9.02 19.78
CA ASP A 323 -5.91 8.64 21.14
C ASP A 323 -5.01 7.39 21.17
N TYR A 324 -5.03 6.60 20.09
CA TYR A 324 -4.25 5.39 19.88
C TYR A 324 -3.18 5.56 18.79
N ALA A 325 -2.94 6.78 18.30
CA ALA A 325 -1.98 7.04 17.22
C ALA A 325 -0.56 6.52 17.53
N ASN A 326 -0.16 6.58 18.80
CA ASN A 326 1.15 6.10 19.26
C ASN A 326 1.20 4.57 19.46
N GLU A 327 0.06 3.88 19.42
CA GLU A 327 -0.05 2.43 19.57
C GLU A 327 -0.06 1.69 18.23
N ARG A 328 -0.20 2.43 17.10
CA ARG A 328 -0.12 1.87 15.76
C ARG A 328 1.13 1.01 15.60
N THR A 329 0.90 -0.20 15.12
CA THR A 329 1.93 -1.23 14.97
C THR A 329 1.65 -2.05 13.72
N GLU A 330 2.71 -2.44 13.03
CA GLU A 330 2.69 -3.39 11.93
C GLU A 330 3.70 -4.51 12.13
N TYR A 331 3.43 -5.64 11.47
CA TYR A 331 4.24 -6.84 11.54
C TYR A 331 4.59 -7.30 10.14
N TYR A 332 5.88 -7.30 9.82
CA TYR A 332 6.36 -7.72 8.51
C TYR A 332 7.23 -8.97 8.64
N GLU A 333 6.95 -9.98 7.82
CA GLU A 333 7.90 -11.08 7.63
C GLU A 333 9.16 -10.54 6.95
N THR A 334 10.30 -10.83 7.56
CA THR A 334 11.63 -10.48 7.03
C THR A 334 12.12 -11.52 6.03
N MET A 335 13.21 -11.21 5.32
CA MET A 335 13.86 -12.20 4.45
C MET A 335 14.49 -13.36 5.24
N TYR A 336 14.62 -13.24 6.58
CA TYR A 336 14.81 -14.39 7.43
C TYR A 336 13.45 -15.07 7.61
N THR A 337 13.18 -16.04 6.75
CA THR A 337 11.87 -16.70 6.61
C THR A 337 11.27 -17.10 7.97
N TYR A 338 9.98 -16.83 8.12
CA TYR A 338 9.21 -17.04 9.35
C TYR A 338 9.65 -16.21 10.56
N ARG A 339 10.33 -15.09 10.35
CA ARG A 339 10.69 -14.15 11.42
C ARG A 339 10.11 -12.78 11.16
N LEU A 340 9.31 -12.33 12.12
CA LEU A 340 8.68 -11.02 12.07
C LEU A 340 9.61 -9.93 12.59
N ILE A 341 9.47 -8.74 12.00
CA ILE A 341 9.85 -7.49 12.62
C ILE A 341 8.58 -6.73 13.01
N LYS A 342 8.55 -6.20 14.23
CA LYS A 342 7.49 -5.30 14.70
C LYS A 342 7.92 -3.87 14.42
N ILE A 343 7.10 -3.09 13.73
CA ILE A 343 7.31 -1.65 13.54
C ILE A 343 6.20 -0.92 14.27
N LYS A 344 6.55 -0.07 15.24
CA LYS A 344 5.62 0.77 16.01
C LYS A 344 5.77 2.23 15.64
N ALA A 345 4.72 3.03 15.89
CA ALA A 345 4.68 4.46 15.67
C ALA A 345 5.97 5.17 16.12
N GLY A 346 6.45 6.09 15.27
CA GLY A 346 7.75 6.75 15.41
C GLY A 346 8.93 5.90 14.91
N ASN A 347 8.68 5.03 13.93
CA ASN A 347 9.67 4.16 13.27
C ASN A 347 10.52 3.35 14.25
N ARG A 348 9.83 2.76 15.24
CA ARG A 348 10.42 2.02 16.35
C ARG A 348 10.38 0.53 16.05
N LEU A 349 11.54 -0.09 15.89
CA LEU A 349 11.65 -1.51 15.59
C LEU A 349 11.71 -2.34 16.87
N ASN A 350 10.95 -3.44 16.91
CA ASN A 350 10.91 -4.41 17.99
C ASN A 350 10.75 -3.77 19.38
N ALA A 351 9.80 -2.84 19.49
CA ALA A 351 9.47 -2.21 20.77
C ALA A 351 8.97 -3.25 21.77
N LYS A 352 9.69 -3.39 22.88
CA LYS A 352 9.38 -4.32 23.97
C LYS A 352 8.14 -3.89 24.72
N ASN A 353 7.35 -4.87 25.14
CA ASN A 353 6.13 -4.65 25.92
C ASN A 353 6.45 -4.40 27.40
N SER A 354 7.56 -4.97 27.89
CA SER A 354 7.97 -4.85 29.31
C SER A 354 8.41 -3.45 29.74
N ASP A 355 9.18 -2.74 28.90
CA ASP A 355 9.80 -1.46 29.26
C ASP A 355 9.72 -0.40 28.15
N ASN A 356 9.10 -0.72 27.02
CA ASN A 356 8.99 0.16 25.86
C ASN A 356 10.35 0.62 25.33
N THR A 357 11.44 -0.15 25.51
CA THR A 357 12.69 0.06 24.79
C THR A 357 12.56 -0.48 23.35
N SER A 358 13.24 0.15 22.40
CA SER A 358 13.21 -0.24 20.99
C SER A 358 14.45 0.25 20.27
N LEU A 359 14.74 -0.36 19.12
CA LEU A 359 15.58 0.26 18.09
C LEU A 359 14.77 1.33 17.35
N ARG A 360 15.44 2.26 16.69
CA ARG A 360 14.81 3.30 15.87
C ARG A 360 15.48 3.42 14.52
N VAL A 361 14.66 3.74 13.53
CA VAL A 361 15.14 4.24 12.24
C VAL A 361 15.46 5.73 12.38
N ILE A 362 16.66 6.12 11.98
CA ILE A 362 17.13 7.51 11.98
C ILE A 362 16.64 8.17 10.69
N GLU A 363 15.44 8.75 10.69
CA GLU A 363 14.78 9.32 9.49
C GLU A 363 15.69 10.24 8.66
N LYS A 364 16.47 11.11 9.31
CA LYS A 364 17.36 12.06 8.64
C LYS A 364 18.51 11.43 7.85
N GLU A 365 18.83 10.18 8.15
CA GLU A 365 19.88 9.39 7.50
C GLU A 365 19.26 8.21 6.73
N SER A 366 17.94 8.23 6.54
CA SER A 366 17.16 7.13 5.96
C SER A 366 16.48 7.58 4.67
N ASN A 367 15.62 6.72 4.11
CA ASN A 367 14.99 6.93 2.81
C ASN A 367 16.01 7.04 1.67
N VAL A 368 17.20 6.42 1.79
CA VAL A 368 18.19 6.47 0.71
C VAL A 368 17.69 5.64 -0.46
N ASP A 369 17.34 6.32 -1.56
CA ASP A 369 16.71 5.75 -2.75
C ASP A 369 17.69 4.91 -3.58
N ALA A 370 17.26 3.70 -3.92
CA ALA A 370 17.87 2.81 -4.88
C ALA A 370 16.81 2.31 -5.87
N ILE A 371 17.23 1.93 -7.08
CA ILE A 371 16.30 1.51 -8.14
C ILE A 371 15.44 0.28 -7.74
N ASN A 372 15.99 -0.59 -6.89
CA ASN A 372 15.33 -1.79 -6.37
C ASN A 372 14.88 -1.67 -4.90
N GLY A 373 14.96 -0.49 -4.26
CA GLY A 373 14.53 -0.38 -2.86
C GLY A 373 14.95 0.87 -2.09
N PHE A 374 14.82 0.82 -0.77
CA PHE A 374 15.29 1.86 0.16
C PHE A 374 16.27 1.31 1.19
N ILE A 375 17.21 2.15 1.62
CA ILE A 375 18.09 1.90 2.77
C ILE A 375 17.70 2.86 3.89
N HIS A 376 17.57 2.31 5.10
CA HIS A 376 17.23 3.05 6.30
C HIS A 376 18.27 2.82 7.38
N THR A 377 18.70 3.90 8.03
CA THR A 377 19.76 3.87 9.04
C THR A 377 19.20 3.52 10.41
N LEU A 378 19.85 2.64 11.15
CA LEU A 378 19.48 2.23 12.51
C LEU A 378 20.35 2.88 13.60
N ASP A 379 19.76 3.09 14.78
CA ASP A 379 20.44 3.59 15.98
C ASP A 379 21.03 2.50 16.90
N GLY A 380 20.87 1.23 16.55
CA GLY A 380 21.40 0.08 17.28
C GLY A 380 21.37 -1.20 16.44
N ILE A 381 22.04 -2.26 16.94
CA ILE A 381 22.16 -3.53 16.20
C ILE A 381 20.82 -4.29 16.21
N LEU A 382 20.23 -4.52 15.04
CA LEU A 382 19.00 -5.29 14.90
C LEU A 382 19.30 -6.79 14.96
N VAL A 383 18.63 -7.50 15.87
CA VAL A 383 18.77 -8.95 16.05
C VAL A 383 17.42 -9.61 16.32
N TYR A 384 17.26 -10.84 15.83
CA TYR A 384 16.19 -11.72 16.28
C TYR A 384 16.70 -12.54 17.46
N ASP A 385 16.63 -11.95 18.66
CA ASP A 385 16.81 -12.69 19.90
C ASP A 385 15.53 -13.47 20.18
N GLU A 386 15.52 -14.78 19.91
CA GLU A 386 14.30 -15.62 20.01
C GLU A 386 13.64 -15.51 21.39
N GLU A 387 14.41 -15.45 22.48
CA GLU A 387 13.84 -15.36 23.83
C GLU A 387 13.12 -14.02 24.04
N VAL A 388 13.72 -12.91 23.58
CA VAL A 388 13.12 -11.57 23.69
C VAL A 388 11.93 -11.42 22.73
N MET A 389 12.05 -11.94 21.51
CA MET A 389 11.01 -11.85 20.51
C MET A 389 9.77 -12.65 20.91
N GLU A 390 9.95 -13.90 21.36
CA GLU A 390 8.83 -14.78 21.72
C GLU A 390 8.14 -14.38 23.02
N LYS A 391 8.88 -13.91 24.03
CA LYS A 391 8.33 -13.70 25.38
C LYS A 391 8.00 -12.26 25.71
N ASP A 392 8.47 -11.31 24.92
CA ASP A 392 8.28 -9.88 25.17
C ASP A 392 7.74 -9.19 23.92
N VAL A 393 8.51 -9.10 22.83
CA VAL A 393 8.15 -8.24 21.67
C VAL A 393 6.94 -8.74 20.89
N LEU A 394 6.76 -10.05 20.74
CA LEU A 394 5.64 -10.65 19.99
C LEU A 394 4.64 -11.38 20.88
N HIS A 395 4.87 -11.43 22.21
CA HIS A 395 3.90 -11.92 23.19
C HIS A 395 2.84 -10.85 23.49
N GLU A 396 2.08 -10.51 22.46
CA GLU A 396 0.98 -9.55 22.51
C GLU A 396 -0.12 -9.94 21.52
N ARG A 397 -1.22 -9.19 21.52
CA ARG A 397 -2.15 -9.31 20.40
C ARG A 397 -1.52 -8.76 19.13
N ILE A 398 -1.33 -9.64 18.16
CA ILE A 398 -0.89 -9.32 16.82
C ILE A 398 -2.14 -9.14 15.94
N ARG A 399 -2.44 -7.91 15.57
CA ARG A 399 -3.45 -7.56 14.56
C ARG A 399 -2.75 -7.13 13.29
N PHE A 400 -3.14 -7.70 12.16
CA PHE A 400 -2.57 -7.35 10.87
C PHE A 400 -3.65 -7.33 9.80
N ASP A 401 -3.44 -6.42 8.86
CA ASP A 401 -4.27 -6.28 7.69
C ASP A 401 -4.04 -7.47 6.72
N PHE A 402 -5.09 -7.91 6.03
CA PHE A 402 -4.94 -8.86 4.93
C PHE A 402 -3.88 -8.40 3.90
N PHE A 403 -3.86 -7.10 3.57
CA PHE A 403 -2.95 -6.52 2.59
C PHE A 403 -1.49 -6.60 3.06
N ALA A 404 -1.23 -6.64 4.36
CA ALA A 404 0.11 -6.78 4.91
C ALA A 404 0.75 -8.14 4.54
N CYS A 405 -0.05 -9.19 4.37
CA CYS A 405 0.43 -10.53 4.00
C CYS A 405 1.02 -10.61 2.59
N ILE A 406 0.65 -9.70 1.67
CA ILE A 406 1.00 -9.78 0.25
C ILE A 406 1.95 -8.63 -0.11
N PRO A 407 3.28 -8.87 -0.17
CA PRO A 407 4.27 -7.82 -0.46
C PRO A 407 4.01 -7.08 -1.78
N HIS A 408 3.46 -7.79 -2.76
CA HIS A 408 3.19 -7.26 -4.09
C HIS A 408 2.17 -6.11 -4.07
N LEU A 409 1.23 -6.10 -3.12
CA LEU A 409 0.28 -4.98 -2.97
C LEU A 409 0.96 -3.69 -2.50
N THR A 410 2.02 -3.81 -1.69
CA THR A 410 2.85 -2.67 -1.29
C THR A 410 3.70 -2.20 -2.46
N ASN A 411 4.41 -3.11 -3.13
CA ASN A 411 5.33 -2.77 -4.22
C ASN A 411 4.65 -2.17 -5.45
N ASN A 412 3.37 -2.46 -5.66
CA ASN A 412 2.59 -1.99 -6.81
C ASN A 412 1.61 -0.86 -6.44
N ASN A 413 1.81 -0.22 -5.28
CA ASN A 413 1.00 0.93 -4.84
C ASN A 413 -0.51 0.64 -4.80
N ILE A 414 -0.90 -0.52 -4.24
CA ILE A 414 -2.31 -0.94 -4.09
C ILE A 414 -2.77 -0.85 -2.64
N ARG A 415 -1.90 -1.25 -1.69
CA ARG A 415 -2.18 -1.16 -0.25
C ARG A 415 -2.42 0.29 0.16
N TRP A 416 -3.52 0.55 0.89
CA TRP A 416 -4.00 1.89 1.27
C TRP A 416 -4.34 2.82 0.08
N LYS A 417 -4.44 2.28 -1.15
CA LYS A 417 -4.74 3.04 -2.38
C LYS A 417 -6.09 2.74 -2.99
N CYS A 418 -6.96 2.05 -2.27
CA CYS A 418 -8.27 1.64 -2.79
C CYS A 418 -9.36 2.72 -2.70
N TYR A 419 -9.06 3.89 -2.09
CA TYR A 419 -10.00 4.99 -1.92
C TYR A 419 -10.33 5.68 -3.24
N SER A 420 -11.50 6.34 -3.31
CA SER A 420 -11.83 7.16 -4.49
C SER A 420 -10.78 8.21 -4.80
N SER A 421 -10.08 8.71 -3.78
CA SER A 421 -9.05 9.72 -3.89
C SER A 421 -7.72 9.23 -4.48
N THR A 422 -7.42 7.94 -4.32
CA THR A 422 -6.10 7.36 -4.63
C THR A 422 -6.15 6.30 -5.73
N ARG A 423 -7.30 5.65 -5.95
CA ARG A 423 -7.44 4.57 -6.93
C ARG A 423 -7.44 5.11 -8.37
N PRO A 424 -7.15 4.26 -9.39
CA PRO A 424 -7.05 4.71 -10.76
C PRO A 424 -8.36 5.32 -11.28
N GLU A 425 -8.25 6.37 -12.09
CA GLU A 425 -9.39 7.12 -12.61
C GLU A 425 -10.43 6.19 -13.29
N GLY A 426 -11.70 6.41 -12.95
CA GLY A 426 -12.82 5.63 -13.49
C GLY A 426 -12.92 4.19 -12.97
N THR A 427 -12.21 3.86 -11.89
CA THR A 427 -12.32 2.55 -11.21
C THR A 427 -13.02 2.67 -9.85
N SER A 428 -13.40 1.52 -9.30
CA SER A 428 -14.03 1.33 -7.99
C SER A 428 -13.09 0.66 -6.98
N GLY A 429 -11.85 0.35 -7.38
CA GLY A 429 -10.88 -0.41 -6.61
C GLY A 429 -10.00 -1.26 -7.52
N TYR A 430 -9.44 -2.33 -6.97
CA TYR A 430 -8.55 -3.25 -7.68
C TYR A 430 -9.07 -4.69 -7.64
N THR A 431 -8.65 -5.49 -8.62
CA THR A 431 -8.60 -6.96 -8.52
C THR A 431 -7.22 -7.40 -8.95
N VAL A 432 -6.73 -8.47 -8.34
CA VAL A 432 -5.46 -9.11 -8.70
C VAL A 432 -5.72 -10.55 -9.09
N THR A 433 -4.74 -11.25 -9.66
CA THR A 433 -4.83 -12.69 -9.96
C THR A 433 -4.11 -13.52 -8.88
N PRO A 434 -4.35 -14.83 -8.77
CA PRO A 434 -3.54 -15.69 -7.90
C PRO A 434 -2.05 -15.64 -8.28
N GLU A 435 -1.73 -15.55 -9.58
CA GLU A 435 -0.34 -15.42 -10.05
C GLU A 435 0.30 -14.11 -9.58
N PHE A 436 -0.46 -13.01 -9.56
CA PHE A 436 0.02 -11.74 -8.99
C PHE A 436 0.35 -11.87 -7.50
N CYS A 437 -0.37 -12.70 -6.76
CA CYS A 437 -0.19 -12.85 -5.31
C CYS A 437 0.87 -13.90 -4.93
N GLY A 438 1.28 -14.76 -5.86
CA GLY A 438 2.23 -15.83 -5.60
C GLY A 438 1.75 -16.79 -4.50
N GLU A 439 2.65 -17.17 -3.59
CA GLU A 439 2.33 -18.07 -2.48
C GLU A 439 1.50 -17.43 -1.36
N TYR A 440 1.35 -16.10 -1.36
CA TYR A 440 0.73 -15.38 -0.26
C TYR A 440 -0.81 -15.48 -0.28
N PHE A 441 -1.40 -15.57 -1.47
CA PHE A 441 -2.84 -15.63 -1.62
C PHE A 441 -3.26 -16.34 -2.90
N THR A 442 -4.13 -17.34 -2.78
CA THR A 442 -4.63 -18.12 -3.91
C THR A 442 -6.15 -18.26 -3.81
N TYR A 443 -6.82 -18.40 -4.95
CA TYR A 443 -8.25 -18.67 -4.99
C TYR A 443 -8.65 -19.38 -6.29
N ASN A 444 -9.83 -19.99 -6.30
CA ASN A 444 -10.35 -20.71 -7.46
C ASN A 444 -10.81 -19.80 -8.61
N ASP A 445 -10.83 -20.33 -9.84
CA ASP A 445 -11.27 -19.60 -11.05
C ASP A 445 -12.73 -19.09 -11.00
N ALA A 446 -13.53 -19.57 -10.06
CA ALA A 446 -14.92 -19.17 -9.89
C ALA A 446 -15.11 -17.97 -8.94
N GLY A 447 -14.06 -17.61 -8.18
CA GLY A 447 -14.04 -16.45 -7.30
C GLY A 447 -13.36 -15.25 -7.97
N VAL A 448 -13.68 -14.06 -7.47
CA VAL A 448 -12.98 -12.82 -7.83
C VAL A 448 -12.66 -12.09 -6.54
N CYS A 449 -11.39 -11.69 -6.37
CA CYS A 449 -11.00 -10.83 -5.28
C CYS A 449 -11.33 -9.38 -5.62
N VAL A 450 -11.94 -8.66 -4.69
CA VAL A 450 -12.27 -7.25 -4.88
C VAL A 450 -11.62 -6.49 -3.73
N PHE A 451 -10.66 -5.63 -4.08
CA PHE A 451 -10.03 -4.69 -3.16
C PHE A 451 -10.71 -3.35 -3.33
N GLN A 452 -11.34 -2.85 -2.27
CA GLN A 452 -12.00 -1.55 -2.26
C GLN A 452 -11.67 -0.80 -0.99
N ALA A 453 -11.95 0.48 -1.02
CA ALA A 453 -12.03 1.32 0.16
C ALA A 453 -13.04 2.42 -0.11
N GLU A 454 -13.67 2.87 0.97
CA GLU A 454 -14.53 4.04 0.94
C GLU A 454 -14.23 4.86 2.19
N ASP A 455 -14.05 6.18 2.02
CA ASP A 455 -13.73 7.08 3.13
C ASP A 455 -14.79 7.02 4.24
N SER A 456 -16.00 6.57 3.90
CA SER A 456 -17.16 6.46 4.79
C SER A 456 -17.54 5.03 5.15
N TRP A 457 -16.59 4.09 5.12
CA TRP A 457 -16.77 2.70 5.57
C TRP A 457 -15.84 2.35 6.75
N ALA A 458 -16.19 1.31 7.51
CA ALA A 458 -15.53 0.97 8.78
C ALA A 458 -14.43 -0.06 8.58
N ASP A 459 -13.40 0.28 7.80
CA ASP A 459 -12.33 -0.66 7.43
C ASP A 459 -11.03 -0.36 8.18
N TYR A 460 -10.38 -1.41 8.67
CA TYR A 460 -9.05 -1.31 9.28
C TYR A 460 -8.07 -0.81 8.22
N GLN A 461 -7.29 0.22 8.56
CA GLN A 461 -6.34 0.86 7.63
C GLN A 461 -6.93 1.32 6.30
N GLY A 462 -8.27 1.37 6.21
CA GLY A 462 -8.90 1.93 5.04
C GLY A 462 -8.87 1.05 3.80
N ASP A 463 -8.65 -0.26 3.89
CA ASP A 463 -8.84 -1.15 2.76
C ASP A 463 -9.66 -2.39 3.16
N GLU A 464 -10.45 -2.92 2.22
CA GLU A 464 -11.23 -4.15 2.41
C GLU A 464 -10.97 -5.15 1.30
N LEU A 465 -10.82 -6.42 1.69
CA LEU A 465 -10.94 -7.55 0.77
C LEU A 465 -12.38 -8.08 0.80
N VAL A 466 -12.99 -8.18 -0.38
CA VAL A 466 -14.24 -8.91 -0.57
C VAL A 466 -14.07 -9.98 -1.65
N MET A 467 -14.06 -11.24 -1.23
CA MET A 467 -14.10 -12.37 -2.16
C MET A 467 -15.53 -12.57 -2.66
N GLN A 468 -15.75 -12.38 -3.95
CA GLN A 468 -17.06 -12.46 -4.58
C GLN A 468 -17.33 -13.82 -5.23
N GLU A 469 -18.57 -14.02 -5.67
CA GLU A 469 -19.01 -15.20 -6.43
C GLU A 469 -18.86 -16.52 -5.65
N SER A 470 -18.42 -17.59 -6.31
CA SER A 470 -18.29 -18.93 -5.71
C SER A 470 -16.86 -19.15 -5.18
N TYR A 471 -16.41 -18.23 -4.34
CA TYR A 471 -15.05 -18.19 -3.83
C TYR A 471 -14.64 -19.46 -3.06
N ASP A 472 -13.36 -19.79 -3.20
CA ASP A 472 -12.60 -20.72 -2.38
C ASP A 472 -11.18 -20.18 -2.37
N PHE A 473 -10.78 -19.50 -1.29
CA PHE A 473 -9.52 -18.77 -1.22
C PHE A 473 -8.68 -19.23 -0.02
N THR A 474 -7.36 -19.15 -0.17
CA THR A 474 -6.38 -19.44 0.88
C THR A 474 -5.39 -18.28 0.98
N LEU A 475 -5.26 -17.73 2.18
CA LEU A 475 -4.26 -16.74 2.58
C LEU A 475 -3.16 -17.44 3.37
N ARG A 476 -1.89 -17.22 3.00
CA ARG A 476 -0.76 -17.45 3.90
C ARG A 476 -0.70 -16.27 4.86
N MET A 477 -0.99 -16.54 6.13
CA MET A 477 -0.94 -15.54 7.19
C MET A 477 0.50 -15.18 7.53
N ILE A 478 0.70 -14.07 8.24
CA ILE A 478 2.01 -13.76 8.80
C ILE A 478 2.50 -14.90 9.72
N PRO A 479 3.81 -15.21 9.72
CA PRO A 479 4.36 -16.31 10.50
C PRO A 479 4.47 -15.94 11.99
N LEU A 480 3.58 -16.49 12.81
CA LEU A 480 3.59 -16.27 14.25
C LEU A 480 4.72 -17.07 14.92
N PRO A 481 5.21 -16.62 16.08
CA PRO A 481 6.05 -17.46 16.93
C PRO A 481 5.29 -18.71 17.41
N PRO A 482 6.00 -19.81 17.73
CA PRO A 482 5.39 -21.00 18.34
C PRO A 482 4.61 -20.64 19.60
N GLY A 483 3.43 -21.24 19.77
CA GLY A 483 2.58 -20.95 20.92
C GLY A 483 1.11 -21.28 20.74
N ASP A 484 0.35 -20.99 21.79
CA ASP A 484 -1.11 -21.16 21.83
C ASP A 484 -1.81 -19.82 21.62
N TYR A 485 -2.57 -19.71 20.53
CA TYR A 485 -3.25 -18.47 20.15
C TYR A 485 -4.75 -18.67 19.97
N GLU A 486 -5.53 -17.66 20.35
CA GLU A 486 -6.88 -17.50 19.80
C GLU A 486 -6.80 -16.66 18.53
N MET A 487 -7.34 -17.21 17.45
CA MET A 487 -7.45 -16.53 16.16
C MET A 487 -8.82 -15.88 16.02
N ARG A 488 -8.85 -14.65 15.51
CA ARG A 488 -10.05 -13.89 15.23
C ARG A 488 -9.95 -13.25 13.85
N ILE A 489 -11.11 -12.96 13.26
CA ILE A 489 -11.17 -12.12 12.06
C ILE A 489 -12.05 -10.90 12.32
N GLY A 490 -11.61 -9.75 11.82
CA GLY A 490 -12.43 -8.55 11.69
C GLY A 490 -13.21 -8.59 10.38
N TYR A 491 -14.48 -8.17 10.44
CA TYR A 491 -15.28 -8.03 9.24
C TYR A 491 -16.42 -7.01 9.40
N ASN A 492 -16.88 -6.50 8.26
CA ASN A 492 -18.07 -5.68 8.15
C ASN A 492 -19.27 -6.50 7.67
N SER A 493 -20.25 -6.64 8.56
CA SER A 493 -21.51 -7.31 8.24
C SER A 493 -22.32 -6.51 7.22
N GLY A 494 -23.01 -7.20 6.31
CA GLY A 494 -23.75 -6.49 5.26
C GLY A 494 -24.64 -7.37 4.41
N GLY A 495 -25.62 -6.73 3.78
CA GLY A 495 -26.62 -7.43 2.96
C GLY A 495 -26.04 -8.09 1.70
N THR A 496 -24.85 -7.68 1.24
CA THR A 496 -24.12 -8.26 0.09
C THR A 496 -23.19 -9.41 0.50
N ARG A 497 -22.96 -9.60 1.80
CA ARG A 497 -22.10 -10.66 2.33
C ARG A 497 -22.80 -12.02 2.29
N GLY A 498 -22.03 -13.09 2.48
CA GLY A 498 -22.47 -14.48 2.40
C GLY A 498 -22.05 -15.32 3.59
N MET A 499 -22.28 -16.62 3.45
CA MET A 499 -21.86 -17.61 4.44
C MET A 499 -20.63 -18.37 3.95
N GLY A 500 -19.59 -18.45 4.79
CA GLY A 500 -18.33 -19.10 4.46
C GLY A 500 -17.95 -20.18 5.48
N GLN A 501 -17.51 -21.34 5.00
CA GLN A 501 -16.83 -22.34 5.83
C GLN A 501 -15.35 -21.97 5.92
N MET A 502 -14.84 -21.81 7.13
CA MET A 502 -13.44 -21.48 7.40
C MET A 502 -12.61 -22.73 7.67
N TYR A 503 -11.31 -22.63 7.40
CA TYR A 503 -10.29 -23.62 7.68
C TYR A 503 -9.01 -22.93 8.16
N VAL A 504 -8.30 -23.56 9.10
CA VAL A 504 -6.96 -23.16 9.54
C VAL A 504 -6.04 -24.36 9.37
N ASP A 505 -4.96 -24.19 8.61
CA ASP A 505 -4.01 -25.26 8.25
C ASP A 505 -4.70 -26.51 7.68
N GLY A 506 -5.69 -26.28 6.81
CA GLY A 506 -6.49 -27.31 6.16
C GLY A 506 -7.56 -27.96 7.05
N ASN A 507 -7.59 -27.67 8.35
CA ASN A 507 -8.57 -28.21 9.30
C ASN A 507 -9.81 -27.32 9.37
N ILE A 508 -11.00 -27.93 9.43
CA ILE A 508 -12.27 -27.21 9.55
C ILE A 508 -12.28 -26.37 10.83
N ALA A 509 -12.55 -25.07 10.68
CA ALA A 509 -12.69 -24.12 11.79
C ALA A 509 -14.17 -23.82 12.04
N GLY A 510 -14.73 -24.46 13.06
CA GLY A 510 -16.13 -24.24 13.47
C GLY A 510 -17.17 -24.57 12.38
N THR A 511 -18.40 -24.08 12.60
CA THR A 511 -19.48 -24.14 11.61
C THR A 511 -19.39 -22.96 10.63
N PRO A 512 -20.02 -23.05 9.44
CA PRO A 512 -20.04 -21.92 8.51
C PRO A 512 -20.58 -20.63 9.16
N VAL A 513 -19.90 -19.52 8.89
CA VAL A 513 -20.19 -18.21 9.49
C VAL A 513 -20.96 -17.37 8.51
N ASP A 514 -22.10 -16.82 8.94
CA ASP A 514 -22.96 -15.94 8.15
C ASP A 514 -22.59 -14.47 8.40
N LEU A 515 -21.82 -13.89 7.47
CA LEU A 515 -21.33 -12.51 7.57
C LEU A 515 -22.42 -11.46 7.31
N ARG A 516 -23.69 -11.87 7.09
CA ARG A 516 -24.82 -10.94 6.99
C ARG A 516 -25.39 -10.57 8.35
N ILE A 517 -25.07 -11.36 9.38
CA ILE A 517 -25.60 -11.16 10.73
C ILE A 517 -24.92 -9.92 11.32
N ASN A 518 -25.74 -8.90 11.57
CA ASN A 518 -25.34 -7.65 12.19
C ASN A 518 -25.29 -7.80 13.73
N GLY A 519 -24.57 -6.92 14.43
CA GLY A 519 -24.38 -6.95 15.86
C GLY A 519 -25.67 -6.92 16.68
N ASP A 520 -26.69 -6.21 16.20
CA ASP A 520 -27.99 -6.10 16.89
C ASP A 520 -28.79 -7.42 16.88
N ASP A 521 -28.38 -8.41 16.09
CA ASP A 521 -29.01 -9.73 16.09
C ASP A 521 -28.78 -10.44 17.44
N PRO A 522 -29.80 -11.05 18.08
CA PRO A 522 -29.65 -11.72 19.36
C PRO A 522 -28.59 -12.84 19.39
N ARG A 523 -28.21 -13.39 18.24
CA ARG A 523 -27.13 -14.38 18.10
C ARG A 523 -25.75 -13.78 18.33
N VAL A 524 -25.58 -12.47 18.10
CA VAL A 524 -24.38 -11.70 18.42
C VAL A 524 -24.63 -10.96 19.75
N GLY A 525 -25.66 -10.11 19.77
CA GLY A 525 -26.12 -9.29 20.88
C GLY A 525 -25.10 -8.26 21.33
N TRP A 526 -24.57 -7.55 20.34
CA TRP A 526 -23.88 -6.28 20.53
C TRP A 526 -24.83 -5.24 21.13
N VAL A 527 -24.31 -4.41 22.02
CA VAL A 527 -25.01 -3.26 22.59
C VAL A 527 -24.02 -2.12 22.67
N LYS A 528 -24.37 -0.91 22.25
CA LYS A 528 -23.48 0.26 22.32
C LYS A 528 -22.96 0.47 23.74
N ASP A 529 -21.69 0.81 23.93
CA ASP A 529 -21.09 0.92 25.28
C ASP A 529 -21.86 1.91 26.16
N SER A 530 -22.18 3.07 25.60
CA SER A 530 -22.98 4.13 26.23
C SER A 530 -24.40 3.73 26.64
N GLU A 531 -24.93 2.60 26.16
CA GLU A 531 -26.26 2.07 26.52
C GLU A 531 -26.21 1.01 27.62
N THR A 532 -25.01 0.64 28.08
CA THR A 532 -24.80 -0.31 29.17
C THR A 532 -24.54 0.41 30.51
N ASN A 533 -24.70 -0.29 31.63
CA ASN A 533 -24.46 0.30 32.97
C ASN A 533 -23.00 0.25 33.40
N ASP A 534 -22.17 -0.48 32.67
CA ASP A 534 -20.80 -0.86 32.99
C ASP A 534 -19.84 -0.61 31.82
N ASP A 535 -20.25 0.22 30.87
CA ASP A 535 -19.44 0.65 29.73
C ASP A 535 -18.91 -0.55 28.92
N GLY A 536 -19.81 -1.46 28.56
CA GLY A 536 -19.57 -2.58 27.66
C GLY A 536 -19.07 -3.87 28.30
N VAL A 537 -18.61 -3.85 29.55
CA VAL A 537 -17.85 -4.99 30.15
C VAL A 537 -18.62 -6.30 30.16
N GLU A 538 -19.86 -6.34 30.66
CA GLU A 538 -20.68 -7.56 30.65
C GLU A 538 -21.19 -7.88 29.24
N ASN A 539 -21.38 -6.87 28.36
CA ASN A 539 -21.76 -7.10 26.98
C ASN A 539 -20.66 -7.83 26.20
N ASP A 540 -19.40 -7.42 26.36
CA ASP A 540 -18.23 -8.06 25.75
C ASP A 540 -18.13 -9.53 26.17
N LYS A 541 -18.35 -9.85 27.46
CA LYS A 541 -18.41 -11.24 27.95
C LYS A 541 -19.55 -12.04 27.31
N MET A 542 -20.73 -11.45 27.16
CA MET A 542 -21.87 -12.12 26.53
C MET A 542 -21.64 -12.38 25.04
N MET A 543 -21.11 -11.40 24.31
CA MET A 543 -20.77 -11.55 22.90
C MET A 543 -19.72 -12.64 22.70
N ARG A 544 -18.66 -12.64 23.54
CA ARG A 544 -17.60 -13.65 23.49
C ARG A 544 -18.14 -15.06 23.67
N ASN A 545 -19.08 -15.27 24.60
CA ASN A 545 -19.76 -16.56 24.80
C ASN A 545 -20.56 -17.03 23.58
N ARG A 546 -20.87 -16.12 22.65
CA ARG A 546 -21.55 -16.40 21.38
C ARG A 546 -20.60 -16.50 20.19
N GLY A 547 -19.29 -16.34 20.40
CA GLY A 547 -18.27 -16.39 19.35
C GLY A 547 -18.00 -15.05 18.66
N TYR A 548 -18.51 -13.94 19.20
CA TYR A 548 -18.36 -12.61 18.62
C TYR A 548 -17.68 -11.65 19.58
N MET A 549 -17.07 -10.61 19.06
CA MET A 549 -16.58 -9.47 19.83
C MET A 549 -16.86 -8.19 19.04
N LYS A 550 -16.89 -7.05 19.73
CA LYS A 550 -16.97 -5.74 19.07
C LYS A 550 -15.68 -5.45 18.31
N ALA A 551 -15.74 -4.59 17.29
CA ALA A 551 -14.54 -4.07 16.66
C ALA A 551 -13.63 -3.30 17.67
N PRO A 552 -12.34 -3.10 17.35
CA PRO A 552 -11.38 -2.46 18.23
C PRO A 552 -11.69 -0.97 18.50
N GLU A 553 -11.24 -0.50 19.66
CA GLU A 553 -11.36 0.91 20.07
C GLU A 553 -10.37 1.84 19.34
N ALA A 554 -9.20 1.31 18.96
CA ALA A 554 -8.17 2.09 18.28
C ALA A 554 -8.53 2.47 16.83
N LEU A 555 -9.68 2.01 16.34
CA LEU A 555 -10.13 2.26 14.97
C LEU A 555 -11.31 3.21 14.96
N TRP A 556 -11.29 4.11 14.00
CA TRP A 556 -12.34 5.08 13.79
C TRP A 556 -13.15 4.78 12.54
N TYR A 557 -14.45 4.96 12.70
CA TYR A 557 -15.33 5.06 11.58
C TYR A 557 -15.45 6.54 11.16
N TRP A 558 -14.84 6.88 10.02
CA TRP A 558 -14.83 8.24 9.49
C TRP A 558 -16.14 8.58 8.78
N HIS A 559 -16.76 9.71 9.12
CA HIS A 559 -18.06 10.14 8.62
C HIS A 559 -18.08 11.59 8.11
N GLY A 560 -17.00 12.05 7.47
CA GLY A 560 -17.00 13.35 6.82
C GLY A 560 -17.01 14.56 7.78
N GLY A 561 -16.38 14.41 8.95
CA GLY A 561 -15.75 15.55 9.62
C GLY A 561 -16.40 16.14 10.88
N TRP A 562 -17.42 15.54 11.50
CA TRP A 562 -18.02 16.14 12.71
C TRP A 562 -18.27 15.22 13.90
N ASP A 563 -18.36 13.90 13.73
CA ASP A 563 -18.56 12.93 14.82
C ASP A 563 -17.97 11.55 14.44
N ASN A 564 -16.64 11.40 14.46
CA ASN A 564 -16.03 10.07 14.31
C ASN A 564 -16.42 9.20 15.50
N VAL A 565 -16.78 7.95 15.23
CA VAL A 565 -17.20 7.00 16.24
C VAL A 565 -16.14 5.89 16.33
N PRO A 566 -15.73 5.46 17.54
CA PRO A 566 -14.93 4.25 17.68
C PRO A 566 -15.62 3.09 16.96
N MET A 567 -14.89 2.29 16.18
CA MET A 567 -15.49 1.16 15.46
C MET A 567 -16.17 0.16 16.39
N ARG A 568 -15.70 0.06 17.65
CA ARG A 568 -16.39 -0.68 18.72
C ARG A 568 -17.88 -0.32 18.84
N ASP A 569 -18.20 0.96 18.64
CA ASP A 569 -19.53 1.54 18.74
C ASP A 569 -20.35 1.47 17.43
N VAL A 570 -19.85 0.72 16.44
CA VAL A 570 -20.50 0.46 15.14
C VAL A 570 -21.01 -0.98 15.09
N SER A 571 -22.34 -1.17 15.09
CA SER A 571 -22.97 -2.50 15.21
C SER A 571 -22.64 -3.48 14.07
N PHE A 572 -22.32 -2.96 12.89
CA PHE A 572 -22.00 -3.79 11.73
C PHE A 572 -20.51 -4.16 11.64
N ALA A 573 -19.63 -3.55 12.44
CA ALA A 573 -18.20 -3.86 12.50
C ALA A 573 -17.95 -4.85 13.65
N LEU A 574 -17.60 -6.08 13.30
CA LEU A 574 -17.54 -7.20 14.25
C LEU A 574 -16.22 -7.94 14.16
N ARG A 575 -15.85 -8.59 15.27
CA ARG A 575 -14.85 -9.64 15.30
C ARG A 575 -15.52 -10.99 15.51
N TYR A 576 -15.09 -11.99 14.76
CA TYR A 576 -15.51 -13.39 14.94
C TYR A 576 -14.36 -14.23 15.48
N ILE A 577 -14.62 -15.00 16.55
CA ILE A 577 -13.64 -15.91 17.14
C ILE A 577 -13.61 -17.19 16.30
N VAL A 578 -12.52 -17.38 15.55
CA VAL A 578 -12.35 -18.52 14.64
C VAL A 578 -12.09 -19.80 15.44
N GLY A 579 -11.22 -19.71 16.44
CA GLY A 579 -10.86 -20.83 17.30
C GLY A 579 -9.55 -20.60 18.05
N GLN A 580 -9.14 -21.61 18.82
CA GLN A 580 -7.83 -21.66 19.47
C GLN A 580 -6.96 -22.69 18.76
N TYR A 581 -5.71 -22.32 18.51
CA TYR A 581 -4.75 -23.08 17.70
C TYR A 581 -3.40 -23.13 18.40
N HIS A 582 -2.74 -24.28 18.28
CA HIS A 582 -1.38 -24.49 18.73
C HIS A 582 -0.45 -24.55 17.52
N PHE A 583 0.55 -23.68 17.49
CA PHE A 583 1.60 -23.69 16.46
C PHE A 583 2.89 -24.22 17.09
N GLU A 584 3.32 -25.41 16.67
CA GLU A 584 4.44 -26.13 17.29
C GLU A 584 5.81 -25.52 16.94
N GLU A 585 5.96 -25.05 15.71
CA GLU A 585 7.21 -24.53 15.16
C GLU A 585 6.91 -23.30 14.30
N TYR A 586 7.93 -22.47 14.08
CA TYR A 586 7.84 -21.39 13.09
C TYR A 586 7.52 -21.97 11.71
N GLY A 587 6.48 -21.45 11.07
CA GLY A 587 6.05 -21.94 9.78
C GLY A 587 5.04 -21.03 9.09
N ALA A 588 4.74 -21.39 7.84
CA ALA A 588 3.62 -20.83 7.12
C ALA A 588 2.32 -21.41 7.67
N HIS A 589 1.43 -20.53 8.12
CA HIS A 589 0.07 -20.88 8.53
C HIS A 589 -0.94 -20.32 7.54
N THR A 590 -2.02 -21.04 7.32
CA THR A 590 -3.01 -20.72 6.29
C THR A 590 -4.40 -20.53 6.84
N PHE A 591 -5.06 -19.46 6.39
CA PHE A 591 -6.49 -19.25 6.55
C PHE A 591 -7.17 -19.47 5.21
N ARG A 592 -8.17 -20.35 5.16
CA ARG A 592 -8.96 -20.60 3.96
C ARG A 592 -10.43 -20.41 4.25
N ALA A 593 -11.16 -19.76 3.35
CA ALA A 593 -12.61 -19.73 3.40
C ALA A 593 -13.23 -20.12 2.05
N ARG A 594 -14.30 -20.91 2.14
CA ARG A 594 -15.05 -21.41 0.99
C ARG A 594 -16.52 -21.05 1.11
N SER A 595 -17.10 -20.56 0.02
CA SER A 595 -18.53 -20.26 -0.04
C SER A 595 -19.38 -21.51 0.18
N VAL A 596 -20.39 -21.37 1.04
CA VAL A 596 -21.46 -22.36 1.24
C VAL A 596 -22.85 -21.77 0.93
N ASP A 597 -22.88 -20.59 0.33
CA ASP A 597 -24.11 -19.88 -0.07
C ASP A 597 -24.35 -20.01 -1.59
N PHE A 598 -25.45 -19.44 -2.07
CA PHE A 598 -25.73 -19.29 -3.49
C PHE A 598 -24.78 -18.25 -4.14
N LYS A 599 -24.60 -18.37 -5.46
CA LYS A 599 -23.78 -17.45 -6.28
C LYS A 599 -24.18 -15.97 -6.06
N GLY A 600 -23.19 -15.08 -6.00
CA GLY A 600 -23.38 -13.63 -5.89
C GLY A 600 -23.35 -13.05 -4.47
N ARG A 601 -22.84 -13.80 -3.48
CA ARG A 601 -22.61 -13.34 -2.10
C ARG A 601 -21.12 -13.33 -1.79
N GLY A 602 -20.64 -12.26 -1.17
CA GLY A 602 -19.21 -12.08 -0.89
C GLY A 602 -18.77 -12.52 0.51
N PHE A 603 -17.50 -12.87 0.68
CA PHE A 603 -16.83 -12.97 1.98
C PHE A 603 -15.95 -11.76 2.16
N GLN A 604 -16.26 -10.93 3.15
CA GLN A 604 -15.40 -9.80 3.49
C GLN A 604 -14.45 -10.22 4.61
N LEU A 605 -13.18 -9.86 4.44
CA LEU A 605 -12.12 -10.02 5.42
C LEU A 605 -11.40 -8.68 5.51
N ASP A 606 -11.39 -8.11 6.70
CA ASP A 606 -10.73 -6.83 6.99
C ASP A 606 -9.31 -7.12 7.52
N TYR A 607 -9.23 -7.60 8.77
CA TYR A 607 -7.99 -7.98 9.44
C TYR A 607 -8.11 -9.33 10.13
N ILE A 608 -6.96 -9.88 10.51
CA ILE A 608 -6.85 -11.06 11.36
C ILE A 608 -6.17 -10.66 12.67
N GLU A 609 -6.59 -11.25 13.78
CA GLU A 609 -5.95 -11.11 15.08
C GLU A 609 -5.51 -12.47 15.61
N PHE A 610 -4.33 -12.49 16.22
CA PHE A 610 -3.90 -13.55 17.12
C PHE A 610 -3.61 -12.97 18.49
N ILE A 611 -4.13 -13.60 19.52
CA ILE A 611 -3.84 -13.26 20.91
C ILE A 611 -3.33 -14.51 21.64
N PRO A 612 -2.18 -14.44 22.33
CA PRO A 612 -1.74 -15.51 23.21
C PRO A 612 -2.86 -15.90 24.20
N THR A 613 -3.11 -17.21 24.34
CA THR A 613 -4.28 -17.68 25.09
C THR A 613 -4.26 -17.32 26.58
N ASP A 614 -3.07 -17.11 27.15
CA ASP A 614 -2.86 -16.64 28.52
C ASP A 614 -3.20 -15.15 28.71
N MET A 615 -3.20 -14.36 27.63
CA MET A 615 -3.53 -12.92 27.66
C MET A 615 -5.02 -12.62 27.49
N ILE A 616 -5.81 -13.58 27.00
CA ILE A 616 -7.25 -13.40 26.71
C ILE A 616 -8.03 -12.82 27.89
N ARG A 617 -7.70 -13.23 29.12
CA ARG A 617 -8.47 -12.84 30.30
C ARG A 617 -8.36 -11.34 30.59
N ASP A 618 -7.19 -10.77 30.34
CA ASP A 618 -6.83 -9.41 30.69
C ASP A 618 -6.80 -8.50 29.44
N GLU A 619 -7.41 -8.96 28.35
CA GLU A 619 -7.44 -8.23 27.09
C GLU A 619 -8.19 -6.89 27.22
N GLY A 620 -7.64 -5.87 26.55
CA GLY A 620 -8.19 -4.53 26.53
C GLY A 620 -9.38 -4.38 25.56
N ARG A 621 -9.86 -3.14 25.44
CA ARG A 621 -10.93 -2.80 24.49
C ARG A 621 -10.43 -2.78 23.06
N ASP A 622 -9.39 -1.97 22.79
CA ASP A 622 -8.62 -2.13 21.56
C ASP A 622 -8.24 -3.58 21.44
#